data_AF-A0A7R9ZT67-F1
#
_entry.id   AF-A0A7R9ZT67-F1
#
_cell.length_a   1.000
_cell.length_b   1.000
_cell.length_c   1.000
_cell.angle_alpha   90.00
_cell.angle_beta   90.00
_cell.angle_gamma   90.00
#
_symmetry.space_group_name_H-M   'P 1'
#
loop_
_entity.id
_entity.type
_entity.pdbx_description
1 polymer ?
#
loop_
_entity_poly.entity_id
_entity_poly.type
_entity_poly.pdbx_seq_one_letter_code
_entity_poly.pdbx_strand_id
1 'polypeptide(L)'
;MKASLVLVLMLPVTEGFLFGTKADSKKFVATPEINKLMTSYQGKKLDIRLVVGDPKDESSPDLALQQFEVELLTADALEYQRQNENASKGSERLASKAGTTTKRGMKSPVVALPGANGPFPRTSSGAKALKVLREPSFVGMDGLQHAHLERGCWELIWRKGDIAGNLICGFQLTEEIQRNENGASLPAGCRIYLSFLMWTDDRLKEHRDVTETAERKANELLQEKLDEVEKMEQSVMPWDKAMHFRRALTAHEKHLLYHDQHKYCLSMTPGDGDLITLQPGLSIMKKGNVWMKDDTSHGDEHKFIGVARVKPSTALAP
;
A
#
# COMPACT_ATOMS: atom_id res chain seq x y z
N MET A 1 -6.69 4.00 22.92
CA MET A 1 -7.65 3.99 21.79
C MET A 1 -7.51 2.67 21.05
N LYS A 2 -8.62 2.00 20.72
CA LYS A 2 -8.61 0.91 19.72
C LYS A 2 -8.83 1.56 18.36
N ALA A 3 -7.74 1.78 17.62
CA ALA A 3 -7.80 2.26 16.26
C ALA A 3 -7.97 1.06 15.32
N SER A 4 -9.19 0.53 15.24
CA SER A 4 -9.58 -0.31 14.11
C SER A 4 -9.75 0.56 12.86
N LEU A 5 -9.98 -0.05 11.71
CA LEU A 5 -9.70 0.52 10.37
C LEU A 5 -10.82 0.11 9.37
N VAL A 6 -10.93 0.57 8.10
CA VAL A 6 -11.96 0.07 7.12
C VAL A 6 -11.62 0.33 5.61
N LEU A 7 -11.46 -0.65 4.71
CA LEU A 7 -10.70 -0.50 3.40
C LEU A 7 -11.38 -0.60 1.97
N VAL A 8 -11.86 0.42 1.29
CA VAL A 8 -12.55 0.28 -0.05
C VAL A 8 -11.59 0.10 -1.27
N LEU A 9 -11.59 -1.00 -2.07
CA LEU A 9 -10.75 -1.09 -3.32
C LEU A 9 -11.21 -0.17 -4.49
N MET A 10 -10.58 -0.27 -5.69
CA MET A 10 -11.20 -0.08 -7.04
C MET A 10 -10.33 -0.66 -8.24
N LEU A 11 -10.87 -1.51 -9.18
CA LEU A 11 -10.25 -2.01 -10.46
C LEU A 11 -10.51 -1.16 -11.76
N PRO A 12 -9.50 -0.78 -12.56
CA PRO A 12 -9.69 -0.13 -13.87
C PRO A 12 -10.06 -1.06 -15.05
N VAL A 13 -10.62 -0.49 -16.11
CA VAL A 13 -10.50 -1.04 -17.48
C VAL A 13 -9.10 -0.69 -18.04
N THR A 14 -8.47 -1.65 -18.72
CA THR A 14 -7.01 -1.65 -18.94
C THR A 14 -6.48 -0.61 -19.94
N GLU A 15 -5.55 0.23 -19.48
CA GLU A 15 -4.38 0.67 -20.26
C GLU A 15 -3.11 0.51 -19.41
N GLY A 16 -2.04 -0.06 -19.99
CA GLY A 16 -0.88 -0.53 -19.23
C GLY A 16 0.22 0.52 -19.06
N PHE A 17 0.81 0.58 -17.86
CA PHE A 17 2.07 1.29 -17.58
C PHE A 17 3.09 0.35 -16.96
N LEU A 18 4.29 0.28 -17.57
CA LEU A 18 5.46 -0.43 -17.04
C LEU A 18 6.44 0.59 -16.44
N PHE A 19 6.85 0.38 -15.19
CA PHE A 19 7.96 1.10 -14.57
C PHE A 19 9.05 0.11 -14.16
N GLY A 20 10.23 0.22 -14.79
CA GLY A 20 11.45 -0.46 -14.36
C GLY A 20 12.49 0.55 -13.90
N THR A 21 13.07 0.34 -12.72
CA THR A 21 14.22 1.12 -12.23
C THR A 21 15.36 0.20 -11.81
N LYS A 22 16.58 0.51 -12.23
CA LYS A 22 17.80 -0.14 -11.71
C LYS A 22 18.14 0.49 -10.36
N ALA A 23 18.33 -0.34 -9.32
CA ALA A 23 18.63 0.12 -7.97
C ALA A 23 20.09 -0.12 -7.59
N ASP A 24 20.79 0.93 -7.15
CA ASP A 24 22.16 0.85 -6.62
C ASP A 24 22.21 0.24 -5.22
N SER A 25 23.22 -0.59 -4.97
CA SER A 25 23.32 -1.47 -3.80
C SER A 25 23.99 -0.82 -2.57
N LYS A 26 23.37 0.21 -1.98
CA LYS A 26 23.78 0.72 -0.66
C LYS A 26 23.29 -0.18 0.47
N LYS A 27 24.10 -0.38 1.53
CA LYS A 27 23.76 -1.26 2.67
C LYS A 27 22.59 -0.68 3.49
N PHE A 28 21.48 -1.40 3.51
CA PHE A 28 20.28 -1.06 4.28
C PHE A 28 20.35 -1.57 5.73
N VAL A 29 19.79 -0.80 6.67
CA VAL A 29 19.66 -1.13 8.09
C VAL A 29 18.30 -0.64 8.57
N ALA A 30 17.49 -1.51 9.17
CA ALA A 30 16.27 -1.10 9.87
C ALA A 30 16.66 -0.38 11.17
N THR A 31 16.13 0.82 11.43
CA THR A 31 16.47 1.55 12.66
C THR A 31 15.80 0.92 13.88
N PRO A 32 16.43 0.97 15.06
CA PRO A 32 15.85 0.44 16.30
C PRO A 32 14.47 1.05 16.63
N GLU A 33 14.23 2.30 16.24
CA GLU A 33 12.94 2.97 16.44
C GLU A 33 11.80 2.24 15.72
N ILE A 34 12.00 1.80 14.48
CA ILE A 34 10.96 1.10 13.69
C ILE A 34 10.64 -0.26 14.33
N ASN A 35 11.63 -0.98 14.83
CA ASN A 35 11.40 -2.26 15.54
C ASN A 35 10.64 -2.05 16.86
N LYS A 36 10.94 -0.97 17.61
CA LYS A 36 10.19 -0.57 18.80
C LYS A 36 8.74 -0.21 18.44
N LEU A 37 8.55 0.53 17.35
CA LEU A 37 7.25 0.87 16.77
C LEU A 37 6.43 -0.39 16.45
N MET A 38 7.03 -1.35 15.75
CA MET A 38 6.38 -2.60 15.34
C MET A 38 5.95 -3.49 16.50
N THR A 39 6.54 -3.30 17.68
CA THR A 39 6.15 -4.00 18.91
C THR A 39 4.91 -3.37 19.57
N SER A 40 4.63 -2.07 19.36
CA SER A 40 3.44 -1.39 19.91
C SER A 40 2.14 -1.60 19.11
N TYR A 41 2.18 -2.38 18.02
CA TYR A 41 1.00 -2.73 17.20
C TYR A 41 0.35 -4.08 17.57
N GLN A 42 0.93 -4.81 18.53
CA GLN A 42 0.39 -6.10 18.98
C GLN A 42 -1.06 -5.97 19.48
N GLY A 43 -1.96 -6.80 18.96
CA GLY A 43 -3.38 -6.80 19.36
C GLY A 43 -4.17 -5.57 18.92
N LYS A 44 -3.62 -4.71 18.04
CA LYS A 44 -4.42 -3.73 17.32
C LYS A 44 -5.15 -4.44 16.17
N LYS A 45 -6.48 -4.45 16.25
CA LYS A 45 -7.33 -4.76 15.11
C LYS A 45 -7.23 -3.64 14.09
N LEU A 46 -7.28 -3.98 12.80
CA LEU A 46 -7.40 -3.06 11.68
C LEU A 46 -8.43 -3.68 10.73
N ASP A 47 -9.57 -3.02 10.51
CA ASP A 47 -10.59 -3.51 9.57
C ASP A 47 -10.27 -3.07 8.14
N ILE A 48 -10.56 -3.95 7.20
CA ILE A 48 -10.12 -3.93 5.83
C ILE A 48 -11.33 -4.38 5.00
N ARG A 49 -11.99 -3.48 4.26
CA ARG A 49 -12.96 -3.79 3.19
C ARG A 49 -12.17 -4.26 1.96
N LEU A 50 -12.83 -4.60 0.86
CA LEU A 50 -12.29 -4.58 -0.51
C LEU A 50 -13.45 -4.16 -1.47
N VAL A 51 -13.23 -3.47 -2.62
CA VAL A 51 -14.27 -2.90 -3.57
C VAL A 51 -13.85 -2.75 -5.06
N VAL A 52 -14.42 -3.45 -6.03
CA VAL A 52 -13.71 -3.81 -7.28
C VAL A 52 -14.26 -3.06 -8.55
N GLY A 53 -13.88 -1.78 -8.82
CA GLY A 53 -14.24 -0.95 -10.06
C GLY A 53 -13.39 0.32 -10.39
N ASP A 54 -13.64 1.13 -11.44
CA ASP A 54 -12.58 2.01 -12.04
C ASP A 54 -12.09 3.21 -11.16
N PRO A 55 -10.77 3.44 -10.98
CA PRO A 55 -10.23 4.55 -10.18
C PRO A 55 -10.60 5.97 -10.66
N LYS A 56 -11.09 6.15 -11.90
CA LYS A 56 -11.48 7.45 -12.43
C LYS A 56 -12.95 7.82 -12.21
N ASP A 57 -13.82 6.87 -11.83
CA ASP A 57 -15.26 7.12 -11.69
C ASP A 57 -15.73 6.97 -10.24
N GLU A 58 -15.66 8.06 -9.47
CA GLU A 58 -16.21 8.11 -8.10
C GLU A 58 -17.75 8.28 -8.07
N SER A 59 -18.42 8.32 -9.23
CA SER A 59 -19.85 8.70 -9.35
C SER A 59 -20.81 7.53 -9.61
N SER A 60 -20.31 6.37 -10.07
CA SER A 60 -21.14 5.20 -10.37
C SER A 60 -21.64 4.47 -9.10
N PRO A 61 -22.97 4.37 -8.87
CA PRO A 61 -23.54 3.76 -7.66
C PRO A 61 -23.54 2.20 -7.67
N ASP A 62 -23.22 1.55 -8.80
CA ASP A 62 -23.38 0.10 -8.98
C ASP A 62 -22.20 -0.75 -8.46
N LEU A 63 -21.27 -0.14 -7.72
CA LEU A 63 -20.06 -0.80 -7.18
C LEU A 63 -20.15 -1.06 -5.67
N ALA A 64 -21.25 -1.68 -5.24
CA ALA A 64 -21.44 -2.09 -3.85
C ALA A 64 -20.51 -3.26 -3.46
N LEU A 65 -19.59 -3.03 -2.52
CA LEU A 65 -18.71 -4.07 -1.97
C LEU A 65 -18.30 -3.79 -0.52
N GLN A 66 -18.01 -4.87 0.23
CA GLN A 66 -18.22 -4.95 1.68
C GLN A 66 -16.94 -5.15 2.52
N GLN A 67 -17.15 -5.43 3.81
CA GLN A 67 -16.24 -5.19 4.95
C GLN A 67 -15.79 -6.49 5.60
N PHE A 68 -14.48 -6.60 5.83
CA PHE A 68 -13.92 -7.57 6.77
C PHE A 68 -13.07 -6.88 7.84
N GLU A 69 -12.87 -7.57 8.95
CA GLU A 69 -11.98 -7.11 10.02
C GLU A 69 -10.72 -7.97 10.02
N VAL A 70 -9.58 -7.37 10.32
CA VAL A 70 -8.28 -8.04 10.39
C VAL A 70 -7.63 -7.76 11.74
N GLU A 71 -6.85 -8.71 12.25
CA GLU A 71 -6.02 -8.52 13.44
C GLU A 71 -4.55 -8.82 13.13
N LEU A 72 -3.67 -7.87 13.46
CA LEU A 72 -2.23 -8.06 13.32
C LEU A 72 -1.71 -8.87 14.51
N LEU A 73 -1.24 -10.08 14.22
CA LEU A 73 -0.66 -10.97 15.20
C LEU A 73 0.88 -10.99 15.08
N THR A 74 1.55 -11.34 16.17
CA THR A 74 2.98 -11.70 16.17
C THR A 74 3.15 -13.20 16.03
N ALA A 75 4.37 -13.64 15.72
CA ALA A 75 4.72 -15.06 15.71
C ALA A 75 4.36 -15.75 17.03
N ASP A 76 4.70 -15.13 18.15
CA ASP A 76 4.47 -15.64 19.51
C ASP A 76 2.96 -15.80 19.82
N ALA A 77 2.14 -14.81 19.45
CA ALA A 77 0.69 -14.88 19.58
C ALA A 77 0.07 -15.98 18.70
N LEU A 78 0.71 -16.29 17.58
CA LEU A 78 0.29 -17.35 16.67
C LEU A 78 0.70 -18.75 17.17
N GLU A 79 1.87 -18.88 17.81
CA GLU A 79 2.25 -20.12 18.49
C GLU A 79 1.27 -20.44 19.62
N TYR A 80 0.86 -19.43 20.39
CA TYR A 80 -0.17 -19.57 21.42
C TYR A 80 -1.54 -20.00 20.85
N GLN A 81 -2.02 -19.35 19.77
CA GLN A 81 -3.26 -19.78 19.10
C GLN A 81 -3.17 -21.21 18.55
N ARG A 82 -2.02 -21.60 17.96
CA ARG A 82 -1.78 -22.97 17.49
C ARG A 82 -1.74 -23.98 18.62
N GLN A 83 -1.18 -23.63 19.78
CA GLN A 83 -1.21 -24.51 20.96
C GLN A 83 -2.66 -24.74 21.40
N ASN A 84 -3.51 -23.70 21.43
CA ASN A 84 -4.92 -23.83 21.78
C ASN A 84 -5.75 -24.61 20.73
N GLU A 85 -5.54 -24.38 19.43
CA GLU A 85 -6.22 -25.14 18.37
C GLU A 85 -5.76 -26.61 18.29
N ASN A 86 -4.50 -26.89 18.59
CA ASN A 86 -4.01 -28.27 18.71
C ASN A 86 -4.42 -28.92 20.03
N ALA A 87 -4.66 -28.16 21.10
CA ALA A 87 -5.21 -28.68 22.35
C ALA A 87 -6.69 -29.04 22.19
N SER A 88 -7.50 -28.22 21.51
CA SER A 88 -8.91 -28.55 21.24
C SER A 88 -9.03 -29.77 20.32
N LYS A 89 -8.25 -29.85 19.24
CA LYS A 89 -8.17 -31.04 18.35
C LYS A 89 -7.48 -32.24 19.01
N GLY A 90 -6.67 -32.02 20.05
CA GLY A 90 -6.03 -33.06 20.86
C GLY A 90 -7.00 -33.75 21.80
N SER A 91 -8.02 -33.03 22.30
CA SER A 91 -9.09 -33.56 23.15
C SER A 91 -9.90 -34.66 22.44
N GLU A 92 -10.12 -34.55 21.13
CA GLU A 92 -10.81 -35.57 20.32
C GLU A 92 -9.94 -36.79 19.96
N ARG A 93 -8.61 -36.75 20.22
CA ARG A 93 -7.66 -37.79 19.78
C ARG A 93 -7.06 -38.64 20.90
N LEU A 94 -7.56 -38.56 22.13
CA LEU A 94 -7.20 -39.44 23.25
C LEU A 94 -7.79 -40.87 23.13
N ALA A 95 -7.78 -41.44 21.92
CA ALA A 95 -8.27 -42.79 21.63
C ALA A 95 -7.34 -43.60 20.68
N SER A 96 -6.20 -43.08 20.22
CA SER A 96 -5.25 -43.85 19.39
C SER A 96 -3.78 -43.72 19.81
N LYS A 97 -3.15 -44.89 19.97
CA LYS A 97 -1.83 -45.13 20.58
C LYS A 97 -0.64 -44.41 19.92
N ALA A 98 0.25 -43.95 20.81
CA ALA A 98 1.71 -43.95 20.75
C ALA A 98 2.40 -44.30 19.41
N GLY A 99 3.15 -43.33 18.89
CA GLY A 99 4.12 -43.50 17.78
C GLY A 99 5.07 -42.32 17.72
N THR A 100 6.13 -42.32 18.53
CA THR A 100 7.01 -41.16 18.72
C THR A 100 7.94 -40.94 17.52
N THR A 101 7.55 -40.07 16.58
CA THR A 101 8.45 -39.54 15.55
C THR A 101 8.66 -38.04 15.75
N THR A 102 9.91 -37.63 15.93
CA THR A 102 10.32 -36.24 16.17
C THR A 102 10.13 -35.41 14.89
N LYS A 103 8.91 -34.90 14.68
CA LYS A 103 8.59 -34.04 13.54
C LYS A 103 9.42 -32.76 13.61
N ARG A 104 10.39 -32.59 12.70
CA ARG A 104 10.92 -31.27 12.35
C ARG A 104 9.72 -30.37 12.05
N GLY A 105 9.63 -29.23 12.71
CA GLY A 105 8.49 -28.33 12.59
C GLY A 105 8.22 -27.97 11.14
N MET A 106 7.12 -28.48 10.59
CA MET A 106 6.62 -28.02 9.30
C MET A 106 6.23 -26.56 9.49
N LYS A 107 7.07 -25.65 9.00
CA LYS A 107 6.71 -24.24 8.89
C LYS A 107 5.43 -24.19 8.08
N SER A 108 4.35 -23.74 8.69
CA SER A 108 3.09 -23.49 8.00
C SER A 108 3.36 -22.67 6.73
N PRO A 109 2.79 -23.01 5.57
CA PRO A 109 2.96 -22.23 4.36
C PRO A 109 2.25 -20.88 4.52
N VAL A 110 2.97 -19.88 5.01
CA VAL A 110 2.55 -18.48 4.99
C VAL A 110 2.78 -17.95 3.58
N VAL A 111 1.91 -17.05 3.09
CA VAL A 111 2.10 -16.43 1.77
C VAL A 111 3.47 -15.75 1.71
N ALA A 112 4.21 -16.00 0.62
CA ALA A 112 5.51 -15.40 0.41
C ALA A 112 5.37 -13.90 0.14
N LEU A 113 5.65 -13.08 1.16
CA LEU A 113 5.66 -11.63 1.07
C LEU A 113 6.94 -11.09 0.37
N PRO A 114 6.83 -10.00 -0.41
CA PRO A 114 7.88 -9.52 -1.31
C PRO A 114 9.09 -8.86 -0.62
N GLY A 115 8.96 -8.42 0.63
CA GLY A 115 10.08 -8.08 1.48
C GLY A 115 10.79 -9.35 1.93
N ALA A 116 10.15 -10.13 2.80
CA ALA A 116 10.74 -11.31 3.44
C ALA A 116 11.24 -12.40 2.45
N ASN A 117 10.66 -12.50 1.26
CA ASN A 117 10.96 -13.54 0.25
C ASN A 117 11.37 -12.98 -1.12
N GLY A 118 11.35 -11.65 -1.32
CA GLY A 118 11.80 -11.03 -2.57
C GLY A 118 13.27 -10.57 -2.50
N PRO A 119 13.69 -9.64 -3.36
CA PRO A 119 15.12 -9.31 -3.54
C PRO A 119 15.78 -8.57 -2.35
N PHE A 120 15.00 -8.02 -1.42
CA PHE A 120 15.51 -7.20 -0.30
C PHE A 120 15.01 -7.66 1.09
N PRO A 121 15.28 -8.92 1.50
CA PRO A 121 14.77 -9.47 2.77
C PRO A 121 15.32 -8.77 4.01
N ARG A 122 16.48 -8.10 3.89
CA ARG A 122 17.09 -7.31 4.97
C ARG A 122 16.35 -6.01 5.31
N THR A 123 15.42 -5.57 4.47
CA THR A 123 14.54 -4.40 4.72
C THR A 123 13.14 -4.77 5.19
N SER A 124 12.83 -6.06 5.28
CA SER A 124 11.58 -6.55 5.84
C SER A 124 11.68 -6.71 7.36
N SER A 125 10.58 -6.43 8.06
CA SER A 125 10.39 -6.81 9.48
C SER A 125 10.26 -8.33 9.71
N GLY A 126 10.36 -9.13 8.65
CA GLY A 126 9.88 -10.52 8.61
C GLY A 126 8.36 -10.56 8.40
N ALA A 127 7.91 -11.61 7.71
CA ALA A 127 6.49 -11.89 7.54
C ALA A 127 5.87 -12.30 8.88
N LYS A 128 4.93 -11.48 9.36
CA LYS A 128 4.11 -11.72 10.55
C LYS A 128 2.76 -12.25 10.10
N ALA A 129 2.12 -13.08 10.92
CA ALA A 129 0.81 -13.63 10.56
C ALA A 129 -0.31 -12.61 10.84
N LEU A 130 -1.40 -12.76 10.10
CA LEU A 130 -2.54 -11.86 10.08
C LEU A 130 -3.80 -12.73 10.16
N LYS A 131 -4.66 -12.46 11.14
CA LYS A 131 -5.93 -13.19 11.29
C LYS A 131 -7.06 -12.40 10.64
N VAL A 132 -7.80 -13.06 9.76
CA VAL A 132 -9.08 -12.58 9.24
C VAL A 132 -10.12 -12.79 10.34
N LEU A 133 -10.77 -11.71 10.79
CA LEU A 133 -11.77 -11.72 11.87
C LEU A 133 -13.21 -11.76 11.36
N ARG A 134 -13.43 -11.29 10.12
CA ARG A 134 -14.69 -11.42 9.38
C ARG A 134 -14.32 -11.82 7.96
N GLU A 135 -15.08 -12.69 7.31
CA GLU A 135 -14.76 -13.07 5.94
C GLU A 135 -15.14 -11.94 4.96
N PRO A 136 -14.32 -11.65 3.93
CA PRO A 136 -14.72 -10.75 2.87
C PRO A 136 -15.95 -11.27 2.14
N SER A 137 -16.73 -10.34 1.61
CA SER A 137 -17.91 -10.63 0.80
C SER A 137 -18.06 -9.60 -0.33
N PHE A 138 -18.63 -10.03 -1.44
CA PHE A 138 -18.84 -9.24 -2.65
C PHE A 138 -20.23 -9.49 -3.23
N VAL A 139 -20.75 -8.53 -3.99
CA VAL A 139 -22.01 -8.70 -4.71
C VAL A 139 -21.68 -9.13 -6.14
N GLY A 140 -21.89 -10.41 -6.43
CA GLY A 140 -21.85 -10.99 -7.77
C GLY A 140 -23.23 -11.00 -8.42
N MET A 141 -23.35 -11.62 -9.60
CA MET A 141 -24.65 -11.80 -10.28
C MET A 141 -25.64 -12.62 -9.44
N ASP A 142 -25.15 -13.62 -8.70
CA ASP A 142 -25.97 -14.49 -7.83
C ASP A 142 -26.24 -13.86 -6.44
N GLY A 143 -25.96 -12.57 -6.27
CA GLY A 143 -26.11 -11.85 -5.00
C GLY A 143 -24.86 -11.85 -4.15
N LEU A 144 -25.02 -11.96 -2.82
CA LEU A 144 -23.91 -11.86 -1.88
C LEU A 144 -23.09 -13.16 -1.84
N GLN A 145 -21.88 -13.10 -2.35
CA GLN A 145 -20.89 -14.18 -2.31
C GLN A 145 -19.80 -13.87 -1.27
N HIS A 146 -19.22 -14.92 -0.69
CA HIS A 146 -18.14 -14.82 0.28
C HIS A 146 -16.81 -15.23 -0.35
N ALA A 147 -15.72 -14.63 0.14
CA ALA A 147 -14.37 -14.86 -0.36
C ALA A 147 -13.51 -15.43 0.76
N HIS A 148 -13.18 -16.71 0.68
CA HIS A 148 -12.35 -17.37 1.70
C HIS A 148 -10.87 -17.00 1.48
N LEU A 149 -10.32 -16.26 2.45
CA LEU A 149 -8.90 -15.83 2.47
C LEU A 149 -8.12 -16.60 3.53
N GLU A 150 -7.12 -17.34 3.06
CA GLU A 150 -6.22 -18.13 3.89
C GLU A 150 -4.83 -17.48 4.05
N ARG A 151 -4.07 -17.99 5.04
CA ARG A 151 -2.62 -17.75 5.20
C ARG A 151 -2.23 -16.27 5.26
N GLY A 152 -3.14 -15.46 5.77
CA GLY A 152 -2.96 -14.03 5.97
C GLY A 152 -1.63 -13.72 6.65
N CYS A 153 -0.91 -12.76 6.09
CA CYS A 153 0.34 -12.26 6.65
C CYS A 153 0.54 -10.78 6.34
N TRP A 154 1.50 -10.17 7.02
CA TRP A 154 1.88 -8.79 6.81
C TRP A 154 3.36 -8.54 7.11
N GLU A 155 3.91 -7.47 6.54
CA GLU A 155 5.22 -6.95 6.86
C GLU A 155 5.25 -5.42 6.72
N LEU A 156 6.15 -4.78 7.46
CA LEU A 156 6.52 -3.40 7.20
C LEU A 156 7.89 -3.38 6.50
N ILE A 157 7.95 -2.73 5.34
CA ILE A 157 9.20 -2.45 4.63
C ILE A 157 9.51 -0.96 4.78
N TRP A 158 10.67 -0.64 5.33
CA TRP A 158 11.17 0.73 5.40
C TRP A 158 12.65 0.73 5.03
N ARG A 159 13.03 1.38 3.93
CA ARG A 159 14.44 1.44 3.52
C ARG A 159 15.10 2.68 4.10
N LYS A 160 16.40 2.60 4.34
CA LYS A 160 17.17 3.72 4.89
C LYS A 160 17.24 4.87 3.87
N GLY A 161 16.62 6.00 4.21
CA GLY A 161 16.54 7.17 3.35
C GLY A 161 15.20 7.33 2.61
N ASP A 162 14.33 6.31 2.65
CA ASP A 162 12.98 6.43 2.12
C ASP A 162 12.14 7.33 3.03
N ILE A 163 11.39 8.24 2.41
CA ILE A 163 10.56 9.25 3.06
C ILE A 163 9.32 8.59 3.71
N ALA A 164 8.80 7.54 3.09
CA ALA A 164 7.68 6.74 3.56
C ALA A 164 8.03 5.24 3.59
N GLY A 165 7.47 4.50 4.54
CA GLY A 165 7.48 3.04 4.55
C GLY A 165 6.33 2.45 3.75
N ASN A 166 6.34 1.15 3.54
CA ASN A 166 5.24 0.38 2.94
C ASN A 166 4.78 -0.72 3.89
N LEU A 167 3.53 -0.64 4.36
CA LEU A 167 2.83 -1.77 4.99
C LEU A 167 2.26 -2.66 3.90
N ILE A 168 2.70 -3.92 3.86
CA ILE A 168 2.21 -4.91 2.90
C ILE A 168 1.45 -6.00 3.66
N CYS A 169 0.23 -6.32 3.22
CA CYS A 169 -0.58 -7.43 3.72
C CYS A 169 -0.80 -8.44 2.58
N GLY A 170 -0.47 -9.71 2.80
CA GLY A 170 -0.63 -10.79 1.82
C GLY A 170 -1.68 -11.81 2.26
N PHE A 171 -2.45 -12.32 1.31
CA PHE A 171 -3.50 -13.33 1.51
C PHE A 171 -3.44 -14.35 0.36
N GLN A 172 -3.85 -15.60 0.63
CA GLN A 172 -4.07 -16.60 -0.42
C GLN A 172 -5.56 -16.82 -0.60
N LEU A 173 -6.01 -16.80 -1.86
CA LEU A 173 -7.37 -17.16 -2.23
C LEU A 173 -7.51 -18.69 -2.27
N THR A 174 -8.51 -19.28 -1.62
CA THR A 174 -8.72 -20.73 -1.68
C THR A 174 -9.52 -21.18 -2.91
N GLU A 175 -10.41 -20.31 -3.39
CA GLU A 175 -11.40 -20.58 -4.42
C GLU A 175 -11.29 -19.57 -5.56
N GLU A 176 -11.83 -19.89 -6.75
CA GLU A 176 -11.89 -18.92 -7.83
C GLU A 176 -13.03 -17.93 -7.57
N ILE A 177 -12.72 -16.64 -7.65
CA ILE A 177 -13.72 -15.58 -7.53
C ILE A 177 -13.98 -15.03 -8.93
N GLN A 178 -15.21 -15.18 -9.42
CA GLN A 178 -15.66 -14.62 -10.69
C GLN A 178 -16.86 -13.72 -10.44
N ARG A 179 -16.83 -12.48 -10.94
CA ARG A 179 -17.96 -11.53 -10.75
C ARG A 179 -19.11 -11.78 -11.73
N ASN A 180 -18.77 -12.19 -12.95
CA ASN A 180 -19.68 -12.43 -14.08
C ASN A 180 -18.98 -13.29 -15.14
N GLU A 181 -19.76 -14.03 -15.94
CA GLU A 181 -19.26 -15.01 -16.93
C GLU A 181 -18.19 -14.45 -17.88
N ASN A 182 -18.33 -13.19 -18.29
CA ASN A 182 -17.45 -12.52 -19.27
C ASN A 182 -16.51 -11.45 -18.66
N GLY A 183 -16.34 -11.41 -17.34
CA GLY A 183 -15.56 -10.35 -16.68
C GLY A 183 -14.41 -10.85 -15.82
N ALA A 184 -14.01 -10.02 -14.85
CA ALA A 184 -12.82 -10.28 -14.04
C ALA A 184 -13.02 -11.51 -13.14
N SER A 185 -12.14 -12.50 -13.31
CA SER A 185 -11.92 -13.57 -12.33
C SER A 185 -10.56 -13.42 -11.63
N LEU A 186 -10.48 -13.95 -10.41
CA LEU A 186 -9.27 -14.14 -9.62
C LEU A 186 -9.14 -15.67 -9.40
N PRO A 187 -8.13 -16.33 -9.99
CA PRO A 187 -8.04 -17.78 -9.97
C PRO A 187 -7.80 -18.33 -8.55
N ALA A 188 -8.31 -19.52 -8.29
CA ALA A 188 -8.07 -20.24 -7.05
C ALA A 188 -6.57 -20.41 -6.78
N GLY A 189 -6.16 -20.26 -5.53
CA GLY A 189 -4.75 -20.36 -5.12
C GLY A 189 -3.94 -19.08 -5.33
N CYS A 190 -4.45 -18.06 -6.03
CA CYS A 190 -3.69 -16.81 -6.26
C CYS A 190 -3.37 -16.06 -4.95
N ARG A 191 -2.32 -15.23 -5.02
CA ARG A 191 -1.82 -14.44 -3.89
C ARG A 191 -2.20 -12.98 -4.08
N ILE A 192 -2.95 -12.43 -3.14
CA ILE A 192 -3.39 -11.03 -3.15
C ILE A 192 -2.53 -10.25 -2.16
N TYR A 193 -1.94 -9.15 -2.60
CA TYR A 193 -1.12 -8.24 -1.78
C TYR A 193 -1.74 -6.86 -1.75
N LEU A 194 -1.99 -6.34 -0.55
CA LEU A 194 -2.36 -4.94 -0.29
C LEU A 194 -1.10 -4.18 0.12
N SER A 195 -0.90 -2.95 -0.38
CA SER A 195 0.26 -2.11 -0.04
C SER A 195 -0.19 -0.69 0.32
N PHE A 196 0.25 -0.18 1.47
CA PHE A 196 -0.06 1.15 1.98
C PHE A 196 1.19 1.94 2.32
N LEU A 197 1.25 3.19 1.90
CA LEU A 197 2.32 4.10 2.33
C LEU A 197 2.11 4.50 3.80
N MET A 198 3.19 4.42 4.57
CA MET A 198 3.26 4.83 5.97
C MET A 198 4.20 6.01 6.12
N TRP A 199 3.76 6.99 6.89
CA TRP A 199 4.45 8.27 7.08
C TRP A 199 4.74 8.47 8.55
N THR A 200 5.96 8.91 8.88
CA THR A 200 6.24 9.53 10.18
C THR A 200 5.95 11.03 10.07
N ASP A 201 5.50 11.64 11.17
CA ASP A 201 5.07 13.04 11.16
C ASP A 201 6.22 13.98 10.71
N ASP A 202 7.46 13.67 11.12
CA ASP A 202 8.68 14.40 10.71
C ASP A 202 8.94 14.32 9.19
N ARG A 203 8.84 13.12 8.61
CA ARG A 203 9.09 12.89 7.17
C ARG A 203 7.96 13.43 6.29
N LEU A 204 6.73 13.37 6.78
CA LEU A 204 5.59 13.99 6.12
C LEU A 204 5.77 15.51 6.06
N LYS A 205 6.20 16.13 7.17
CA LYS A 205 6.50 17.56 7.22
C LYS A 205 7.63 17.91 6.25
N GLU A 206 8.78 17.22 6.32
CA GLU A 206 9.91 17.42 5.41
C GLU A 206 9.47 17.34 3.93
N HIS A 207 8.62 16.38 3.57
CA HIS A 207 8.12 16.24 2.20
C HIS A 207 7.16 17.36 1.79
N ARG A 208 6.32 17.84 2.71
CA ARG A 208 5.45 19.01 2.49
C ARG A 208 6.27 20.29 2.29
N ASP A 209 7.26 20.53 3.15
CA ASP A 209 8.18 21.67 3.05
C ASP A 209 8.95 21.66 1.70
N VAL A 210 9.34 20.48 1.21
CA VAL A 210 9.94 20.29 -0.14
C VAL A 210 8.93 20.55 -1.26
N THR A 211 7.69 20.07 -1.13
CA THR A 211 6.62 20.26 -2.13
C THR A 211 6.26 21.73 -2.29
N GLU A 212 6.09 22.45 -1.18
CA GLU A 212 5.84 23.90 -1.13
C GLU A 212 7.03 24.70 -1.69
N THR A 213 8.27 24.31 -1.35
CA THR A 213 9.48 24.94 -1.89
C THR A 213 9.60 24.76 -3.41
N ALA A 214 9.21 23.60 -3.95
CA ALA A 214 9.17 23.35 -5.39
C ALA A 214 8.07 24.17 -6.08
N GLU A 215 6.88 24.26 -5.47
CA GLU A 215 5.76 25.07 -5.96
C GLU A 215 6.12 26.56 -6.03
N ARG A 216 6.64 27.11 -4.93
CA ARG A 216 7.02 28.53 -4.84
C ARG A 216 8.07 28.87 -5.89
N LYS A 217 9.09 28.03 -6.07
CA LYS A 217 10.12 28.24 -7.11
C LYS A 217 9.56 28.14 -8.53
N ALA A 218 8.63 27.22 -8.79
CA ALA A 218 7.96 27.16 -10.09
C ALA A 218 7.20 28.47 -10.35
N ASN A 219 6.42 28.96 -9.38
CA ASN A 219 5.66 30.20 -9.50
C ASN A 219 6.58 31.44 -9.64
N GLU A 220 7.68 31.53 -8.91
CA GLU A 220 8.72 32.56 -9.05
C GLU A 220 9.29 32.60 -10.49
N LEU A 221 9.63 31.44 -11.05
CA LEU A 221 10.17 31.31 -12.42
C LEU A 221 9.12 31.56 -13.50
N LEU A 222 7.84 31.27 -13.22
CA LEU A 222 6.73 31.62 -14.10
C LEU A 222 6.55 33.15 -14.16
N GLN A 223 6.67 33.84 -13.03
CA GLN A 223 6.63 35.30 -12.99
C GLN A 223 7.86 35.91 -13.68
N GLU A 224 9.08 35.41 -13.43
CA GLU A 224 10.30 35.87 -14.13
C GLU A 224 10.15 35.77 -15.66
N LYS A 225 9.55 34.67 -16.15
CA LYS A 225 9.22 34.52 -17.58
C LYS A 225 8.28 35.62 -18.07
N LEU A 226 7.19 35.90 -17.34
CA LEU A 226 6.20 36.91 -17.73
C LEU A 226 6.82 38.32 -17.74
N ASP A 227 7.58 38.68 -16.70
CA ASP A 227 8.26 39.97 -16.58
C ASP A 227 9.28 40.19 -17.71
N GLU A 228 10.03 39.16 -18.12
CA GLU A 228 10.96 39.27 -19.25
C GLU A 228 10.24 39.30 -20.62
N VAL A 229 9.07 38.68 -20.76
CA VAL A 229 8.22 38.87 -21.97
C VAL A 229 7.69 40.29 -22.04
N GLU A 230 7.23 40.87 -20.93
CA GLU A 230 6.76 42.26 -20.91
C GLU A 230 7.90 43.24 -21.28
N LYS A 231 9.10 43.07 -20.72
CA LYS A 231 10.28 43.88 -21.08
C LYS A 231 10.67 43.73 -22.56
N MET A 232 10.51 42.54 -23.14
CA MET A 232 10.72 42.30 -24.58
C MET A 232 9.71 43.08 -25.45
N GLU A 233 8.44 43.17 -25.01
CA GLU A 233 7.41 43.94 -25.71
C GLU A 233 7.69 45.45 -25.65
N GLN A 234 8.01 45.96 -24.45
CA GLN A 234 8.31 47.37 -24.18
C GLN A 234 9.62 47.87 -24.82
N SER A 235 10.61 47.00 -25.00
CA SER A 235 11.92 47.38 -25.57
C SER A 235 11.79 47.86 -27.02
N VAL A 236 12.57 48.88 -27.41
CA VAL A 236 12.62 49.34 -28.82
C VAL A 236 13.72 48.62 -29.61
N MET A 237 14.88 48.38 -28.99
CA MET A 237 16.05 47.89 -29.71
C MET A 237 15.98 46.37 -29.95
N PRO A 238 16.27 45.86 -31.16
CA PRO A 238 16.17 44.44 -31.48
C PRO A 238 17.04 43.51 -30.62
N TRP A 239 18.22 43.98 -30.18
CA TRP A 239 19.11 43.19 -29.33
C TRP A 239 18.57 43.02 -27.91
N ASP A 240 17.91 44.05 -27.34
CA ASP A 240 17.30 43.98 -26.01
C ASP A 240 16.12 43.03 -26.04
N LYS A 241 15.29 43.06 -27.11
CA LYS A 241 14.24 42.05 -27.34
C LYS A 241 14.81 40.63 -27.35
N ALA A 242 15.88 40.39 -28.10
CA ALA A 242 16.51 39.06 -28.19
C ALA A 242 17.08 38.59 -26.84
N MET A 243 17.64 39.50 -26.04
CA MET A 243 18.15 39.21 -24.70
C MET A 243 17.02 38.89 -23.70
N HIS A 244 15.96 39.68 -23.68
CA HIS A 244 14.77 39.42 -22.86
C HIS A 244 14.07 38.12 -23.26
N PHE A 245 13.91 37.85 -24.57
CA PHE A 245 13.39 36.58 -25.06
C PHE A 245 14.22 35.37 -24.58
N ARG A 246 15.55 35.45 -24.67
CA ARG A 246 16.44 34.39 -24.18
C ARG A 246 16.30 34.16 -22.66
N ARG A 247 16.13 35.22 -21.88
CA ARG A 247 15.89 35.11 -20.42
C ARG A 247 14.53 34.47 -20.12
N ALA A 248 13.47 34.90 -20.80
CA ALA A 248 12.15 34.30 -20.69
C ALA A 248 12.16 32.79 -21.03
N LEU A 249 12.87 32.37 -22.07
CA LEU A 249 13.08 30.93 -22.37
C LEU A 249 13.84 30.22 -21.25
N THR A 250 14.93 30.82 -20.75
CA THR A 250 15.73 30.25 -19.64
C THR A 250 14.90 30.09 -18.35
N ALA A 251 14.05 31.07 -18.03
CA ALA A 251 13.11 31.00 -16.91
C ALA A 251 12.05 29.91 -17.15
N HIS A 252 11.53 29.79 -18.37
CA HIS A 252 10.55 28.77 -18.74
C HIS A 252 11.09 27.34 -18.64
N GLU A 253 12.32 27.08 -19.11
CA GLU A 253 12.98 25.78 -19.00
C GLU A 253 13.16 25.38 -17.51
N LYS A 254 13.62 26.30 -16.67
CA LYS A 254 13.73 26.08 -15.22
C LYS A 254 12.35 25.85 -14.58
N HIS A 255 11.34 26.62 -14.98
CA HIS A 255 9.97 26.44 -14.50
C HIS A 255 9.50 25.01 -14.77
N LEU A 256 9.69 24.48 -15.99
CA LEU A 256 9.27 23.11 -16.33
C LEU A 256 9.92 22.08 -15.41
N LEU A 257 11.23 22.20 -15.13
CA LEU A 257 11.94 21.30 -14.21
C LEU A 257 11.35 21.34 -12.78
N TYR A 258 11.11 22.53 -12.23
CA TYR A 258 10.55 22.66 -10.88
C TYR A 258 9.06 22.29 -10.81
N HIS A 259 8.30 22.56 -11.86
CA HIS A 259 6.89 22.19 -11.99
C HIS A 259 6.71 20.66 -12.09
N ASP A 260 7.57 19.97 -12.84
CA ASP A 260 7.51 18.51 -12.95
C ASP A 260 8.00 17.85 -11.64
N GLN A 261 9.00 18.44 -10.96
CA GLN A 261 9.36 18.06 -9.59
C GLN A 261 8.19 18.27 -8.62
N HIS A 262 7.52 19.43 -8.67
CA HIS A 262 6.36 19.72 -7.84
C HIS A 262 5.21 18.73 -8.11
N LYS A 263 4.88 18.45 -9.38
CA LYS A 263 3.88 17.43 -9.75
C LYS A 263 4.22 16.05 -9.19
N TYR A 264 5.49 15.63 -9.29
CA TYR A 264 5.94 14.38 -8.71
C TYR A 264 5.76 14.37 -7.19
N CYS A 265 6.26 15.38 -6.48
CA CYS A 265 6.10 15.53 -5.04
C CYS A 265 4.62 15.60 -4.62
N LEU A 266 3.77 16.32 -5.35
CA LEU A 266 2.33 16.45 -5.09
C LEU A 266 1.60 15.11 -5.25
N SER A 267 1.94 14.32 -6.29
CA SER A 267 1.36 12.98 -6.49
C SER A 267 1.72 11.98 -5.39
N MET A 268 2.80 12.24 -4.64
CA MET A 268 3.27 11.43 -3.53
C MET A 268 2.89 12.02 -2.15
N THR A 269 2.52 13.30 -2.06
CA THR A 269 2.19 13.97 -0.79
C THR A 269 0.73 13.76 -0.43
N PRO A 270 0.41 13.03 0.64
CA PRO A 270 -0.98 12.89 1.08
C PRO A 270 -1.48 14.18 1.74
N GLY A 271 -2.70 14.59 1.38
CA GLY A 271 -3.42 15.62 2.13
C GLY A 271 -3.81 15.13 3.52
N ASP A 272 -4.17 16.04 4.43
CA ASP A 272 -4.62 15.66 5.79
C ASP A 272 -5.87 14.77 5.74
N GLY A 273 -6.72 15.00 4.74
CA GLY A 273 -7.88 14.16 4.43
C GLY A 273 -7.53 12.73 3.98
N ASP A 274 -6.30 12.46 3.53
CA ASP A 274 -5.83 11.16 3.03
C ASP A 274 -5.05 10.35 4.07
N LEU A 275 -4.93 10.81 5.32
CA LEU A 275 -4.16 10.14 6.37
C LEU A 275 -5.03 9.62 7.51
N ILE A 276 -4.56 8.54 8.14
CA ILE A 276 -5.07 8.02 9.40
C ILE A 276 -3.90 7.88 10.37
N THR A 277 -3.93 8.65 11.45
CA THR A 277 -2.98 8.51 12.56
C THR A 277 -3.24 7.19 13.28
N LEU A 278 -2.27 6.27 13.21
CA LEU A 278 -2.36 4.97 13.87
C LEU A 278 -1.80 4.99 15.31
N GLN A 279 -0.91 5.95 15.56
CA GLN A 279 -0.42 6.40 16.87
C GLN A 279 0.32 7.74 16.69
N PRO A 280 0.63 8.50 17.76
CA PRO A 280 1.45 9.72 17.63
C PRO A 280 2.78 9.44 16.92
N GLY A 281 3.17 10.28 15.95
CA GLY A 281 4.38 10.09 15.15
C GLY A 281 4.24 9.11 13.97
N LEU A 282 3.09 8.45 13.76
CA LEU A 282 2.90 7.51 12.65
C LEU A 282 1.47 7.53 12.07
N SER A 283 1.40 7.86 10.79
CA SER A 283 0.18 7.84 9.99
C SER A 283 0.28 6.86 8.82
N ILE A 284 -0.86 6.34 8.37
CA ILE A 284 -0.99 5.50 7.17
C ILE A 284 -1.86 6.22 6.14
N MET A 285 -1.54 6.07 4.85
CA MET A 285 -2.40 6.58 3.80
C MET A 285 -3.72 5.81 3.75
N LYS A 286 -4.80 6.56 3.51
CA LYS A 286 -6.11 6.02 3.21
C LYS A 286 -6.05 5.20 1.95
N LYS A 287 -5.52 5.76 0.87
CA LYS A 287 -5.36 5.05 -0.41
C LYS A 287 -4.09 4.18 -0.40
N GLY A 288 -4.18 3.00 -1.00
CA GLY A 288 -3.10 2.04 -1.23
C GLY A 288 -3.36 1.22 -2.49
N ASN A 289 -2.49 0.28 -2.80
CA ASN A 289 -2.47 -0.46 -4.07
C ASN A 289 -2.61 -1.96 -3.84
N VAL A 290 -3.23 -2.66 -4.78
CA VAL A 290 -3.53 -4.09 -4.70
C VAL A 290 -3.08 -4.82 -5.93
N TRP A 291 -2.34 -5.89 -5.64
CA TRP A 291 -1.56 -6.65 -6.59
C TRP A 291 -1.96 -8.11 -6.47
N MET A 292 -2.10 -8.78 -7.60
CA MET A 292 -2.20 -10.22 -7.67
C MET A 292 -0.85 -10.79 -8.09
N LYS A 293 -0.46 -11.92 -7.52
CA LYS A 293 0.48 -12.84 -8.13
C LYS A 293 -0.21 -14.17 -8.34
N ASP A 294 -0.19 -14.61 -9.58
CA ASP A 294 -0.64 -15.94 -9.98
C ASP A 294 0.58 -16.87 -9.96
N ASP A 295 0.41 -18.08 -9.43
CA ASP A 295 1.44 -19.12 -9.39
C ASP A 295 1.34 -20.07 -10.61
N THR A 296 0.28 -19.95 -11.44
CA THR A 296 -0.02 -20.87 -12.56
C THR A 296 0.54 -20.40 -13.91
N SER A 297 0.56 -19.10 -14.17
CA SER A 297 1.19 -18.53 -15.36
C SER A 297 2.72 -18.45 -15.22
N HIS A 298 3.46 -18.67 -16.32
CA HIS A 298 4.93 -18.77 -16.35
C HIS A 298 5.69 -17.45 -16.14
N GLY A 299 5.07 -16.44 -15.52
CA GLY A 299 5.68 -15.16 -15.19
C GLY A 299 5.62 -14.91 -13.69
N ASP A 300 6.77 -14.60 -13.07
CA ASP A 300 6.87 -14.20 -11.66
C ASP A 300 6.25 -12.80 -11.37
N GLU A 301 5.51 -12.24 -12.33
CA GLU A 301 5.07 -10.84 -12.38
C GLU A 301 3.90 -10.54 -11.44
N HIS A 302 3.97 -9.37 -10.80
CA HIS A 302 2.87 -8.84 -9.98
C HIS A 302 1.93 -8.01 -10.86
N LYS A 303 0.71 -8.50 -11.06
CA LYS A 303 -0.34 -7.77 -11.80
C LYS A 303 -1.01 -6.77 -10.87
N PHE A 304 -0.96 -5.47 -11.19
CA PHE A 304 -1.84 -4.49 -10.53
C PHE A 304 -3.29 -4.85 -10.86
N ILE A 305 -4.12 -5.01 -9.83
CA ILE A 305 -5.56 -5.22 -10.00
C ILE A 305 -6.35 -3.99 -9.58
N GLY A 306 -5.97 -3.27 -8.51
CA GLY A 306 -6.73 -2.07 -8.13
C GLY A 306 -6.17 -1.26 -6.96
N VAL A 307 -6.88 -0.20 -6.60
CA VAL A 307 -6.65 0.64 -5.40
C VAL A 307 -7.23 -0.05 -4.16
N ALA A 308 -6.89 0.39 -2.95
CA ALA A 308 -7.41 0.01 -1.61
C ALA A 308 -7.62 1.29 -0.76
N ARG A 309 -8.69 1.45 0.02
CA ARG A 309 -9.02 2.71 0.75
C ARG A 309 -9.35 2.55 2.24
N VAL A 310 -8.32 2.47 3.06
CA VAL A 310 -8.35 2.53 4.52
C VAL A 310 -9.20 3.72 5.06
N LYS A 311 -10.00 3.48 6.11
CA LYS A 311 -10.75 4.46 6.95
C LYS A 311 -10.49 4.11 8.44
N PRO A 312 -10.91 4.92 9.42
CA PRO A 312 -10.99 4.50 10.81
C PRO A 312 -12.24 3.62 11.05
N SER A 313 -12.12 2.59 11.88
CA SER A 313 -13.29 1.91 12.45
C SER A 313 -13.89 2.82 13.51
N THR A 314 -15.14 3.19 13.27
CA THR A 314 -16.06 3.44 14.36
C THR A 314 -16.19 2.13 15.14
N ALA A 315 -15.50 2.03 16.27
CA ALA A 315 -15.85 1.00 17.25
C ALA A 315 -17.34 1.13 17.51
N LEU A 316 -18.11 0.06 17.27
CA LEU A 316 -19.47 -0.02 17.77
C LEU A 316 -19.39 0.28 19.26
N ALA A 317 -20.12 1.30 19.71
CA ALA A 317 -20.28 1.54 21.13
C ALA A 317 -20.82 0.24 21.76
N PRO A 318 -20.22 -0.22 22.87
CA PRO A 318 -20.49 -1.54 23.43
C PRO A 318 -21.95 -1.72 23.87
#